data_AF-A0A1M7GRJ5-F1
#
_entry.id   AF-A0A1M7GRJ5-F1
#
_cell.length_a   1.000
_cell.length_b   1.000
_cell.length_c   1.000
_cell.angle_alpha   90.00
_cell.angle_beta   90.00
_cell.angle_gamma   90.00
#
_symmetry.space_group_name_H-M   'P 1'
#
loop_
_entity.id
_entity.type
_entity.pdbx_description
1 polymer ?
#
loop_
_entity_poly.entity_id
_entity_poly.type
_entity_poly.pdbx_seq_one_letter_code
_entity_poly.pdbx_strand_id
1 'polypeptide(L)'
;MRWTLVIAIVSGWFSLVSLLCIVYLLLAEKKAGPGKKAAPPRTVAGAGGAVSDTPALIDAEAGAWGLFVMFDNPSMGLNERLGTLLASAGAVSESRTKTFTLAGDSPRNPIHIANAYPPGTLPSFNQDNGTMPIKGISVKMIKKNRSATPNKLQLARLVTLTREITRLGGKAVDAEKHPVSEQGFQAVINGNARV
;
A
#
# COMPACT_ATOMS: atom_id res chain seq x y z
N MET A 1 -2.78 -53.10 17.21
CA MET A 1 -3.69 -52.95 16.05
C MET A 1 -4.42 -51.60 15.95
N ARG A 2 -4.72 -50.87 17.03
CA ARG A 2 -5.44 -49.58 16.93
C ARG A 2 -4.57 -48.41 16.41
N TRP A 3 -3.29 -48.37 16.78
CA TRP A 3 -2.37 -47.31 16.36
C TRP A 3 -1.96 -47.39 14.88
N THR A 4 -1.86 -48.59 14.32
CA THR A 4 -1.52 -48.80 12.91
C THR A 4 -2.60 -48.25 11.97
N LEU A 5 -3.88 -48.30 12.36
CA LEU A 5 -4.98 -47.75 11.59
C LEU A 5 -4.93 -46.21 11.55
N VAL A 6 -4.63 -45.58 12.70
CA VAL A 6 -4.52 -44.12 12.80
C VAL A 6 -3.36 -43.59 11.95
N ILE A 7 -2.21 -44.27 11.99
CA ILE A 7 -1.03 -43.90 11.18
C ILE A 7 -1.33 -44.02 9.68
N ALA A 8 -2.06 -45.07 9.26
CA ALA A 8 -2.45 -45.24 7.86
C ALA A 8 -3.41 -44.13 7.38
N ILE A 9 -4.36 -43.70 8.22
CA ILE A 9 -5.30 -42.63 7.89
C ILE A 9 -4.59 -41.28 7.75
N VAL A 10 -3.67 -40.96 8.67
CA VAL A 10 -2.90 -39.71 8.63
C VAL A 10 -1.97 -39.67 7.42
N SER A 11 -1.30 -40.79 7.10
CA SER A 11 -0.45 -40.89 5.91
C SER A 11 -1.25 -40.72 4.61
N GLY A 12 -2.44 -41.33 4.53
CA GLY A 12 -3.34 -41.16 3.39
C GLY A 12 -3.79 -39.71 3.20
N TRP A 13 -4.15 -39.04 4.30
CA TRP A 13 -4.51 -37.61 4.27
C TRP A 13 -3.36 -36.72 3.80
N PHE A 14 -2.15 -36.97 4.29
CA PHE A 14 -0.98 -36.18 3.92
C PHE A 14 -0.57 -36.40 2.46
N SER A 15 -0.68 -37.64 1.97
CA SER A 15 -0.43 -37.97 0.57
C SER A 15 -1.44 -37.30 -0.38
N LEU A 16 -2.72 -37.22 0.02
CA LEU A 16 -3.76 -36.56 -0.77
C LEU A 16 -3.53 -35.06 -0.88
N VAL A 17 -3.19 -34.41 0.25
CA VAL A 17 -2.88 -32.96 0.28
C VAL A 17 -1.64 -32.63 -0.54
N SER A 18 -0.60 -33.46 -0.44
CA SER A 18 0.63 -33.31 -1.22
C SER A 18 0.37 -33.40 -2.73
N LEU A 19 -0.43 -34.38 -3.17
CA LEU A 19 -0.81 -34.52 -4.58
C LEU A 19 -1.59 -33.30 -5.08
N LEU A 20 -2.52 -32.77 -4.28
CA LEU A 20 -3.29 -31.55 -4.59
C LEU A 20 -2.40 -30.32 -4.73
N CYS A 21 -1.39 -30.16 -3.86
CA CYS A 21 -0.42 -29.08 -3.96
C CYS A 21 0.42 -29.16 -5.23
N ILE A 22 0.88 -30.35 -5.62
CA ILE A 22 1.67 -30.55 -6.85
C ILE A 22 0.83 -30.23 -8.09
N VAL A 23 -0.41 -30.72 -8.15
CA VAL A 23 -1.33 -30.42 -9.26
C VAL A 23 -1.62 -28.92 -9.34
N TYR A 24 -1.81 -28.25 -8.21
CA TYR A 24 -2.01 -26.80 -8.15
C TYR A 24 -0.80 -26.03 -8.69
N LEU A 25 0.42 -26.40 -8.33
CA LEU A 25 1.63 -25.76 -8.84
C LEU A 25 1.79 -25.95 -10.36
N LEU A 26 1.52 -27.15 -10.88
CA LEU A 26 1.57 -27.42 -12.33
C LEU A 26 0.50 -26.65 -13.11
N LEU A 27 -0.70 -26.47 -12.53
CA LEU A 27 -1.76 -25.65 -13.12
C LEU A 27 -1.43 -24.15 -13.04
N ALA A 28 -0.76 -23.70 -11.97
CA ALA A 28 -0.29 -22.33 -11.82
C ALA A 28 0.82 -21.99 -12.83
N GLU A 29 1.73 -22.93 -13.11
CA GLU A 29 2.77 -22.78 -14.14
C GLU A 29 2.17 -22.68 -15.54
N LYS A 30 1.04 -23.35 -15.83
CA LYS A 30 0.34 -23.20 -17.12
C LYS A 30 -0.30 -21.82 -17.33
N LYS A 31 -0.51 -21.02 -16.27
CA LYS A 31 -0.90 -19.59 -16.40
C LYS A 31 0.30 -18.66 -16.58
N ALA A 32 1.52 -19.12 -16.32
CA ALA A 32 2.75 -18.38 -16.61
C ALA A 32 3.28 -18.75 -18.00
N GLY A 33 2.60 -18.25 -19.04
CA GLY A 33 3.11 -18.29 -20.41
C GLY A 33 4.38 -17.44 -20.58
N PRO A 34 5.27 -17.79 -21.53
CA PRO A 34 6.65 -17.29 -21.58
C PRO A 34 6.76 -15.94 -22.28
N GLY A 35 7.36 -14.95 -21.62
CA GLY A 35 7.76 -13.68 -22.23
C GLY A 35 9.27 -13.57 -22.33
N LYS A 36 9.89 -14.20 -23.33
CA LYS A 36 11.27 -13.86 -23.75
C LYS A 36 11.25 -12.58 -24.57
N LYS A 37 12.18 -11.65 -24.30
CA LYS A 37 13.26 -11.25 -25.23
C LYS A 37 14.19 -10.21 -24.63
N ALA A 38 15.49 -10.42 -24.83
CA ALA A 38 16.59 -9.54 -24.47
C ALA A 38 16.87 -8.50 -25.58
N ALA A 39 17.14 -7.27 -25.13
CA ALA A 39 18.04 -6.17 -25.60
C ALA A 39 18.04 -5.70 -27.09
N PRO A 40 18.26 -4.38 -27.32
CA PRO A 40 19.64 -3.86 -27.40
C PRO A 40 19.87 -2.55 -26.63
N PRO A 41 21.12 -2.12 -26.39
CA PRO A 41 21.43 -0.83 -25.77
C PRO A 41 21.37 0.28 -26.81
N ARG A 42 20.63 1.36 -26.55
CA ARG A 42 20.78 2.62 -27.28
C ARG A 42 20.34 3.83 -26.43
N THR A 43 21.37 4.58 -26.05
CA THR A 43 21.51 6.03 -26.14
C THR A 43 20.49 6.94 -25.46
N VAL A 44 21.05 7.75 -24.55
CA VAL A 44 20.56 8.97 -23.93
C VAL A 44 19.91 9.93 -24.95
N ALA A 45 18.65 10.29 -24.74
CA ALA A 45 18.06 11.59 -25.13
C ALA A 45 16.67 11.70 -24.48
N GLY A 46 16.42 12.82 -23.80
CA GLY A 46 15.18 13.06 -23.06
C GLY A 46 13.92 13.04 -23.91
N ALA A 47 12.84 12.53 -23.34
CA ALA A 47 11.47 12.80 -23.74
C ALA A 47 10.57 12.51 -22.54
N GLY A 48 9.75 13.49 -22.17
CA GLY A 48 8.80 13.38 -21.06
C GLY A 48 7.89 12.18 -21.24
N GLY A 49 7.86 11.31 -20.23
CA GLY A 49 6.86 10.26 -20.14
C GLY A 49 5.48 10.91 -20.03
N ALA A 50 4.60 10.56 -20.97
CA ALA A 50 3.20 10.90 -20.90
C ALA A 50 2.64 10.40 -19.56
N VAL A 51 2.39 11.35 -18.66
CA VAL A 51 1.70 11.11 -17.40
C VAL A 51 0.30 10.66 -17.80
N SER A 52 -0.11 9.44 -17.42
CA SER A 52 -1.53 9.12 -17.47
C SER A 52 -2.24 10.08 -16.52
N ASP A 53 -3.06 11.00 -17.06
CA ASP A 53 -3.71 12.06 -16.27
C ASP A 53 -4.65 11.53 -15.18
N THR A 54 -5.00 10.24 -15.24
CA THR A 54 -5.81 9.57 -14.24
C THR A 54 -4.92 8.72 -13.32
N PRO A 55 -4.66 9.14 -12.07
CA PRO A 55 -3.84 8.37 -11.15
C PRO A 55 -4.53 7.06 -10.76
N ALA A 56 -3.75 6.00 -10.62
CA ALA A 56 -4.22 4.74 -10.05
C ALA A 56 -4.16 4.79 -8.52
N LEU A 57 -5.30 4.78 -7.84
CA LEU A 57 -5.30 4.56 -6.40
C LEU A 57 -4.79 3.17 -6.09
N ILE A 58 -4.38 2.94 -4.84
CA ILE A 58 -4.07 1.58 -4.33
C ILE A 58 -5.26 0.64 -4.64
N ASP A 59 -5.13 -0.12 -5.74
CA ASP A 59 -6.24 -0.61 -6.60
C ASP A 59 -6.86 -1.97 -6.21
N ALA A 60 -8.14 -2.11 -6.58
CA ALA A 60 -9.01 -3.26 -6.80
C ALA A 60 -9.03 -4.44 -5.82
N GLU A 61 -7.96 -5.22 -5.69
CA GLU A 61 -7.95 -6.45 -4.88
C GLU A 61 -7.76 -6.15 -3.38
N ALA A 62 -7.08 -5.05 -3.06
CA ALA A 62 -6.79 -4.65 -1.69
C ALA A 62 -7.95 -3.91 -1.01
N GLY A 63 -9.01 -3.58 -1.76
CA GLY A 63 -10.19 -2.90 -1.25
C GLY A 63 -9.84 -1.59 -0.54
N ALA A 64 -8.99 -0.73 -1.11
CA ALA A 64 -8.63 0.56 -0.51
C ALA A 64 -8.68 1.71 -1.51
N TRP A 65 -8.68 2.94 -1.00
CA TRP A 65 -8.52 4.18 -1.75
C TRP A 65 -7.34 4.91 -1.13
N GLY A 66 -6.22 5.03 -1.84
CA GLY A 66 -5.00 5.56 -1.22
C GLY A 66 -3.92 5.93 -2.19
N LEU A 67 -2.95 6.68 -1.68
CA LEU A 67 -1.72 7.08 -2.34
C LEU A 67 -0.53 6.69 -1.49
N PHE A 68 0.64 6.66 -2.10
CA PHE A 68 1.90 6.51 -1.41
C PHE A 68 2.66 7.83 -1.39
N VAL A 69 3.45 8.05 -0.34
CA VAL A 69 4.43 9.14 -0.29
C VAL A 69 5.81 8.52 -0.12
N MET A 70 6.67 8.71 -1.12
CA MET A 70 8.06 8.24 -1.11
C MET A 70 8.98 9.41 -0.76
N PHE A 71 9.83 9.25 0.25
CA PHE A 71 10.73 10.31 0.67
C PHE A 71 12.05 10.26 -0.10
N ASP A 72 12.49 11.40 -0.65
CA ASP A 72 13.70 11.46 -1.47
C ASP A 72 14.96 11.29 -0.60
N ASN A 73 14.98 11.86 0.61
CA ASN A 73 16.10 11.76 1.55
C ASN A 73 15.64 11.32 2.96
N PRO A 74 15.47 10.00 3.19
CA PRO A 74 14.99 9.48 4.46
C PRO A 74 16.04 9.68 5.56
N SER A 75 15.63 10.28 6.69
CA SER A 75 16.50 10.53 7.85
C SER A 75 15.72 10.42 9.17
N MET A 76 16.42 10.33 10.30
CA MET A 76 15.77 10.31 11.61
C MET A 76 15.01 11.62 11.92
N GLY A 77 15.56 12.78 11.52
CA GLY A 77 14.87 14.06 11.66
C GLY A 77 13.62 14.18 10.75
N LEU A 78 13.49 13.34 9.72
CA LEU A 78 12.23 13.20 8.98
C LEU A 78 11.19 12.42 9.81
N ASN A 79 11.60 11.34 10.49
CA ASN A 79 10.70 10.56 11.34
C ASN A 79 10.07 11.43 12.44
N GLU A 80 10.86 12.29 13.08
CA GLU A 80 10.38 13.23 14.11
C GLU A 80 9.35 14.23 13.56
N ARG A 81 9.64 14.82 12.40
CA ARG A 81 8.73 15.75 11.73
C ARG A 81 7.45 15.06 11.26
N LEU A 82 7.56 13.83 10.76
CA LEU A 82 6.42 13.00 10.40
C LEU A 82 5.57 12.69 11.65
N GLY A 83 6.21 12.30 12.75
CA GLY A 83 5.54 12.08 14.03
C GLY A 83 4.76 13.31 14.52
N THR A 84 5.40 14.48 14.45
CA THR A 84 4.79 15.77 14.82
C THR A 84 3.59 16.11 13.93
N LEU A 85 3.71 15.90 12.62
CA LEU A 85 2.63 16.13 11.66
C LEU A 85 1.46 15.18 11.89
N LEU A 86 1.73 13.90 12.15
CA LEU A 86 0.69 12.92 12.43
C LEU A 86 -0.02 13.21 13.76
N ALA A 87 0.73 13.61 14.79
CA ALA A 87 0.17 14.03 16.06
C ALA A 87 -0.71 15.29 15.92
N SER A 88 -0.25 16.31 15.19
CA SER A 88 -1.02 17.55 14.96
C SER A 88 -2.26 17.32 14.11
N ALA A 89 -2.22 16.36 13.18
CA ALA A 89 -3.38 15.91 12.42
C ALA A 89 -4.40 15.14 13.28
N GLY A 90 -4.03 14.69 14.49
CA GLY A 90 -4.87 13.88 15.37
C GLY A 90 -4.85 12.38 15.01
N ALA A 91 -3.78 11.90 14.39
CA ALA A 91 -3.62 10.47 14.09
C ALA A 91 -3.26 9.68 15.36
N VAL A 92 -3.94 8.55 15.56
CA VAL A 92 -3.78 7.67 16.71
C VAL A 92 -3.04 6.40 16.27
N SER A 93 -1.99 6.04 17.01
CA SER A 93 -1.24 4.79 16.77
C SER A 93 -1.99 3.59 17.32
N GLU A 94 -2.13 2.55 16.50
CA GLU A 94 -2.65 1.24 16.90
C GLU A 94 -1.49 0.35 17.36
N SER A 95 -1.58 -0.17 18.59
CA SER A 95 -0.46 -0.89 19.22
C SER A 95 -0.22 -2.25 18.57
N ARG A 96 -1.28 -2.92 18.09
CA ARG A 96 -1.19 -4.27 17.53
C ARG A 96 -0.58 -4.28 16.13
N THR A 97 -1.05 -3.39 15.26
CA THR A 97 -0.60 -3.32 13.86
C THR A 97 0.54 -2.34 13.67
N LYS A 98 0.85 -1.50 14.67
CA LYS A 98 1.83 -0.41 14.57
C LYS A 98 1.55 0.48 13.36
N THR A 99 0.29 0.77 13.11
CA THR A 99 -0.17 1.68 12.05
C THR A 99 -0.90 2.86 12.69
N PHE A 100 -0.94 3.98 11.99
CA PHE A 100 -1.67 5.15 12.46
C PHE A 100 -3.05 5.21 11.81
N THR A 101 -4.02 5.72 12.56
CA THR A 101 -5.38 5.92 12.08
C THR A 101 -5.79 7.35 12.36
N LEU A 102 -6.32 8.03 11.35
CA LEU A 102 -6.89 9.35 11.48
C LEU A 102 -8.40 9.21 11.33
N ALA A 103 -9.15 9.73 12.30
CA ALA A 103 -10.59 9.83 12.19
C ALA A 103 -10.91 10.69 10.95
N GLY A 104 -11.53 10.06 9.94
CA GLY A 104 -12.07 10.79 8.80
C GLY A 104 -13.27 11.63 9.24
N ASP A 105 -14.01 12.18 8.27
CA ASP A 105 -15.24 12.93 8.57
C ASP A 105 -16.35 12.03 9.14
N SER A 106 -16.19 10.71 9.01
CA SER A 106 -17.00 9.71 9.69
C SER A 106 -16.09 8.69 10.38
N PRO A 107 -16.36 8.31 11.64
CA PRO A 107 -15.63 7.24 12.32
C PRO A 107 -15.65 5.90 11.58
N ARG A 108 -16.61 5.70 10.66
CA ARG A 108 -16.79 4.45 9.92
C ARG A 108 -15.73 4.22 8.83
N ASN A 109 -15.09 5.29 8.33
CA ASN A 109 -14.09 5.23 7.27
C ASN A 109 -12.85 6.03 7.70
N PRO A 110 -12.02 5.51 8.62
CA PRO A 110 -10.79 6.18 9.01
C PRO A 110 -9.76 6.14 7.87
N ILE A 111 -8.84 7.10 7.89
CA ILE A 111 -7.65 7.09 7.04
C ILE A 111 -6.56 6.32 7.77
N HIS A 112 -6.06 5.27 7.15
CA HIS A 112 -4.97 4.45 7.63
C HIS A 112 -3.65 4.92 7.06
N ILE A 113 -2.66 5.06 7.94
CA ILE A 113 -1.30 5.46 7.60
C ILE A 113 -0.37 4.33 8.07
N ALA A 114 0.40 3.80 7.13
CA ALA A 114 1.27 2.65 7.34
C ALA A 114 2.58 2.85 6.57
N ASN A 115 3.62 2.07 6.88
CA ASN A 115 4.82 2.08 6.06
C ASN A 115 4.50 1.54 4.67
N ALA A 116 5.05 2.16 3.62
CA ALA A 116 4.83 1.72 2.25
C ALA A 116 5.52 0.37 1.95
N TYR A 117 6.52 0.00 2.76
CA TYR A 117 7.28 -1.23 2.62
C TYR A 117 6.82 -2.28 3.64
N PRO A 118 6.79 -3.58 3.28
CA PRO A 118 6.53 -4.67 4.22
C PRO A 118 7.50 -4.59 5.42
N PRO A 119 7.03 -4.81 6.67
CA PRO A 119 5.73 -5.35 7.07
C PRO A 119 4.59 -4.31 7.19
N GLY A 120 4.79 -3.06 6.76
CA GLY A 120 3.76 -2.01 6.82
C GLY A 120 3.66 -1.29 8.19
N THR A 121 4.60 -1.55 9.10
CA THR A 121 4.60 -0.99 10.45
C THR A 121 5.37 0.32 10.53
N LEU A 122 4.89 1.23 11.36
CA LEU A 122 5.53 2.49 11.72
C LEU A 122 6.00 2.45 13.18
N PRO A 123 7.07 3.17 13.52
CA PRO A 123 7.51 3.26 14.91
C PRO A 123 6.57 4.11 15.75
N SER A 124 6.75 4.05 17.07
CA SER A 124 6.05 4.93 18.00
C SER A 124 6.78 6.27 18.04
N PHE A 125 6.24 7.27 17.32
CA PHE A 125 6.86 8.60 17.27
C PHE A 125 6.90 9.33 18.62
N ASN A 126 6.09 8.92 19.59
CA ASN A 126 6.09 9.52 20.94
C ASN A 126 7.17 8.94 21.86
N GLN A 127 7.74 7.77 21.53
CA GLN A 127 8.67 7.06 22.41
C GLN A 127 10.07 7.00 21.82
N ASP A 128 10.21 6.53 20.58
CA ASP A 128 11.52 6.15 20.04
C ASP A 128 11.80 6.69 18.63
N ASN A 129 10.78 7.20 17.91
CA ASN A 129 10.89 7.62 16.49
C ASN A 129 11.44 6.52 15.56
N GLY A 130 11.52 5.27 16.04
CA GLY A 130 12.12 4.13 15.37
C GLY A 130 13.65 4.15 15.38
N THR A 131 14.22 3.03 14.95
CA THR A 131 15.68 2.86 14.80
C THR A 131 16.15 3.08 13.36
N MET A 132 15.24 3.18 12.41
CA MET A 132 15.54 3.30 10.98
C MET A 132 14.73 4.44 10.34
N PRO A 133 15.34 5.18 9.39
CA PRO A 133 14.63 6.16 8.59
C PRO A 133 13.49 5.56 7.78
N ILE A 134 12.33 6.21 7.81
CA ILE A 134 11.16 5.80 7.04
C ILE A 134 11.36 6.25 5.58
N LYS A 135 11.36 5.28 4.65
CA LYS A 135 11.56 5.54 3.22
C LYS A 135 10.29 5.96 2.50
N GLY A 136 9.14 5.59 3.05
CA GLY A 136 7.87 5.99 2.50
C GLY A 136 6.70 5.46 3.29
N ILE A 137 5.54 6.05 3.05
CA ILE A 137 4.30 5.74 3.74
C ILE A 137 3.17 5.52 2.75
N SER A 138 2.21 4.71 3.15
CA SER A 138 0.92 4.56 2.49
C SER A 138 -0.12 5.33 3.28
N VAL A 139 -0.94 6.11 2.59
CA VAL A 139 -2.08 6.84 3.14
C VAL A 139 -3.31 6.32 2.42
N LYS A 140 -4.16 5.56 3.11
CA LYS A 140 -5.26 4.82 2.47
C LYS A 140 -6.51 4.74 3.34
N MET A 141 -7.67 4.76 2.72
CA MET A 141 -8.95 4.39 3.33
C MET A 141 -9.33 2.97 2.92
N ILE A 142 -9.72 2.14 3.87
CA ILE A 142 -10.15 0.76 3.58
C ILE A 142 -11.64 0.77 3.20
N LYS A 143 -11.98 0.14 2.07
CA LYS A 143 -13.34 -0.09 1.60
C LYS A 143 -14.02 -1.08 2.53
N LYS A 144 -15.18 -0.71 3.08
CA LYS A 144 -16.01 -1.64 3.86
C LYS A 144 -16.59 -2.77 2.99
N ASN A 145 -16.93 -2.45 1.74
CA ASN A 145 -17.41 -3.42 0.74
C ASN A 145 -16.91 -3.00 -0.65
N ARG A 146 -16.98 -3.89 -1.64
CA ARG A 146 -16.44 -3.64 -3.00
C ARG A 146 -17.03 -2.39 -3.66
N SER A 147 -18.29 -2.08 -3.38
CA SER A 147 -19.03 -0.95 -3.93
C SER A 147 -18.91 0.34 -3.10
N ALA A 148 -18.16 0.32 -1.99
CA ALA A 148 -18.05 1.47 -1.10
C ALA A 148 -17.11 2.51 -1.70
N THR A 149 -17.71 3.55 -2.26
CA THR A 149 -17.00 4.74 -2.71
C THR A 149 -16.92 5.76 -1.58
N PRO A 150 -15.73 6.32 -1.27
CA PRO A 150 -15.58 7.37 -0.28
C PRO A 150 -16.29 8.64 -0.73
N ASN A 151 -16.68 9.47 0.22
CA ASN A 151 -17.23 10.79 -0.08
C ASN A 151 -16.11 11.72 -0.61
N LYS A 152 -16.46 12.70 -1.45
CA LYS A 152 -15.56 13.76 -1.92
C LYS A 152 -14.80 14.46 -0.80
N LEU A 153 -15.47 14.73 0.34
CA LEU A 153 -14.82 15.33 1.51
C LEU A 153 -13.71 14.43 2.09
N GLN A 154 -13.96 13.11 2.14
CA GLN A 154 -12.97 12.15 2.62
C GLN A 154 -11.77 12.08 1.67
N LEU A 155 -12.01 12.07 0.35
CA LEU A 155 -10.95 12.08 -0.66
C LEU A 155 -10.15 13.40 -0.62
N ALA A 156 -10.82 14.54 -0.42
CA ALA A 156 -10.15 15.82 -0.20
C ALA A 156 -9.24 15.79 1.04
N ARG A 157 -9.68 15.16 2.13
CA ARG A 157 -8.88 15.02 3.35
C ARG A 157 -7.67 14.11 3.16
N LEU A 158 -7.85 12.99 2.45
CA LEU A 158 -6.78 12.08 2.05
C LEU A 158 -5.69 12.82 1.26
N VAL A 159 -6.11 13.58 0.25
CA VAL A 159 -5.21 14.35 -0.61
C VAL A 159 -4.52 15.45 0.17
N THR A 160 -5.24 16.15 1.06
CA THR A 160 -4.68 17.19 1.92
C THR A 160 -3.58 16.63 2.82
N LEU A 161 -3.86 15.53 3.52
CA LEU A 161 -2.87 14.85 4.35
C LEU A 161 -1.66 14.37 3.52
N THR A 162 -1.91 13.77 2.35
CA THR A 162 -0.84 13.32 1.45
C THR A 162 0.06 14.50 1.06
N ARG A 163 -0.52 15.66 0.74
CA ARG A 163 0.21 16.88 0.38
C ARG A 163 1.00 17.46 1.55
N GLU A 164 0.46 17.40 2.76
CA GLU A 164 1.19 17.85 3.95
C GLU A 164 2.42 16.97 4.20
N ILE A 165 2.30 15.67 3.98
CA ILE A 165 3.41 14.73 4.13
C ILE A 165 4.45 14.90 3.01
N THR A 166 4.05 15.15 1.75
CA THR A 166 5.02 15.40 0.67
C THR A 166 5.87 16.65 0.93
N ARG A 167 5.32 17.67 1.60
CA ARG A 167 6.08 18.87 2.02
C ARG A 167 7.23 18.56 2.98
N LEU A 168 7.24 17.39 3.63
CA LEU A 168 8.35 16.97 4.48
C LEU A 168 9.60 16.53 3.68
N GLY A 169 9.52 16.43 2.36
CA GLY A 169 10.64 16.07 1.48
C GLY A 169 10.42 14.78 0.70
N GLY A 170 9.21 14.59 0.16
CA GLY A 170 8.87 13.41 -0.61
C GLY A 170 7.91 13.70 -1.77
N LYS A 171 7.62 12.65 -2.54
CA LYS A 171 6.76 12.70 -3.71
C LYS A 171 5.58 11.76 -3.51
N ALA A 172 4.40 12.24 -3.86
CA ALA A 172 3.23 11.39 -3.93
C ALA A 172 3.32 10.53 -5.18
N VAL A 173 3.17 9.23 -5.00
CA VAL A 173 3.10 8.26 -6.08
C VAL A 173 1.81 7.45 -5.97
N ASP A 174 1.30 7.07 -7.12
CA ASP A 174 0.12 6.25 -7.27
C ASP A 174 0.46 4.77 -7.05
N ALA A 175 -0.50 3.86 -7.21
CA ALA A 175 -0.30 2.42 -7.02
C ALA A 175 0.74 1.82 -7.98
N GLU A 176 0.89 2.41 -9.14
CA GLU A 176 1.83 2.00 -10.19
C GLU A 176 3.19 2.68 -10.03
N LYS A 177 3.37 3.44 -8.95
CA LYS A 177 4.56 4.23 -8.63
C LYS A 177 4.79 5.39 -9.59
N HIS A 178 3.76 5.84 -10.29
CA HIS A 178 3.80 7.05 -11.09
C HIS A 178 3.63 8.28 -10.19
N PRO A 179 4.39 9.36 -10.40
CA PRO A 179 4.19 10.61 -9.68
C PRO A 179 2.78 11.17 -9.89
N VAL A 180 2.13 11.59 -8.81
CA VAL A 180 0.80 12.21 -8.87
C VAL A 180 0.94 13.71 -9.12
N SER A 181 0.40 14.18 -10.25
CA SER A 181 0.32 15.61 -10.58
C SER A 181 -0.82 16.30 -9.82
N GLU A 182 -0.88 17.64 -9.84
CA GLU A 182 -2.00 18.38 -9.24
C GLU A 182 -3.35 18.03 -9.90
N GLN A 183 -3.35 17.78 -11.20
CA GLN A 183 -4.53 17.28 -11.92
C GLN A 183 -4.92 15.89 -11.43
N GLY A 184 -3.92 15.02 -11.19
CA GLY A 184 -4.17 13.70 -10.60
C GLY A 184 -4.79 13.80 -9.21
N PHE A 185 -4.30 14.67 -8.34
CA PHE A 185 -4.92 14.93 -7.05
C PHE A 185 -6.39 15.37 -7.18
N GLN A 186 -6.71 16.25 -8.14
CA GLN A 186 -8.10 16.64 -8.41
C GLN A 186 -8.94 15.48 -8.94
N ALA A 187 -8.37 14.60 -9.77
CA ALA A 187 -9.05 13.39 -10.22
C ALA A 187 -9.38 12.46 -9.04
N VAL A 188 -8.47 12.32 -8.07
CA VAL A 188 -8.74 11.57 -6.82
C VAL A 188 -9.88 12.21 -6.03
N ILE A 189 -9.85 13.53 -5.83
CA ILE A 189 -10.90 14.25 -5.09
C ILE A 189 -12.27 14.09 -5.75
N ASN A 190 -12.31 14.14 -7.08
CA ASN A 190 -13.54 14.00 -7.85
C ASN A 190 -14.01 12.54 -7.99
N GLY A 191 -13.24 11.56 -7.50
CA GLY A 191 -13.57 10.13 -7.64
C GLY A 191 -13.35 9.57 -9.04
N ASN A 192 -12.60 10.27 -9.89
CA ASN A 192 -12.30 9.89 -11.27
C ASN A 192 -11.01 9.07 -11.41
N ALA A 193 -10.30 8.84 -10.31
CA ALA A 193 -9.08 8.04 -10.28
C ALA A 193 -9.38 6.55 -10.53
N ARG A 194 -8.41 5.83 -11.11
CA ARG A 194 -8.56 4.39 -11.41
C ARG A 194 -8.51 3.61 -10.09
N VAL A 195 -9.44 2.66 -9.91
CA VAL A 195 -9.64 1.83 -8.69
C VAL A 195 -9.88 0.37 -8.95
#